data_AF-A0AAD0VM52-F1
#
_entry.id   AF-A0AAD0VM52-F1
#
_cell.length_a   1.000
_cell.length_b   1.000
_cell.length_c   1.000
_cell.angle_alpha   90.00
_cell.angle_beta   90.00
_cell.angle_gamma   90.00
#
_symmetry.space_group_name_H-M   'P 1'
#
loop_
_entity.id
_entity.type
_entity.pdbx_description
1 polymer ?
#
loop_
_entity_poly.entity_id
_entity_poly.type
_entity_poly.pdbx_seq_one_letter_code
_entity_poly.pdbx_strand_id
1 'polypeptide(L)'
;MKTTTLFILFVAFFISGCSTKVLINSTKPAIIDRAANTKKVAVLKFENDSVGLSSKIESALYSVKVDDKSYFTVISKNSREVILNEQKFQYSGLSDRKNSVEIGELLGAEALISGKIDSSNMQKDNYYETRYRCVDKKCIYTKEYRVYCTNAKYSLIANISMIDVQKGDVIYTNNYIKNRSYKKCSDEGGGLPQSNVVYDLFAKSIVDEFLPYIAPTKQSYYLELFDDPDISYTKEQEIFLENGLEYLKLGELDRSMEIFSKLLNSTNDKCYVASYNLGVIKESLGEYENAKELYTLSDRLTLKPNKTVIEAISRIKQRIDEKDRLNSQMEGEK
;
A
#
# COMPACT_ATOMS: atom_id res chain seq x y z
N MET A 1 -64.69 -0.21 -32.62
CA MET A 1 -63.28 0.18 -32.78
C MET A 1 -62.73 0.68 -31.45
N LYS A 2 -61.95 -0.14 -30.74
CA LYS A 2 -61.05 0.30 -29.68
C LYS A 2 -59.78 -0.54 -29.81
N THR A 3 -58.69 0.10 -30.21
CA THR A 3 -57.36 -0.49 -30.37
C THR A 3 -56.64 -0.45 -29.03
N THR A 4 -56.22 -1.61 -28.56
CA THR A 4 -55.42 -1.78 -27.34
C THR A 4 -53.95 -1.84 -27.74
N THR A 5 -53.15 -0.87 -27.31
CA THR A 5 -51.69 -0.86 -27.50
C THR A 5 -51.03 -1.25 -26.19
N LEU A 6 -50.43 -2.45 -26.14
CA LEU A 6 -49.70 -2.98 -24.99
C LEU A 6 -48.22 -2.56 -25.13
N PHE A 7 -47.76 -1.68 -24.26
CA PHE A 7 -46.38 -1.20 -24.21
C PHE A 7 -45.58 -2.14 -23.28
N ILE A 8 -44.75 -3.02 -23.85
CA ILE A 8 -43.84 -3.90 -23.10
C ILE A 8 -42.57 -3.12 -22.80
N LEU A 9 -42.38 -2.80 -21.52
CA LEU A 9 -41.18 -2.13 -20.99
C LEU A 9 -40.03 -3.15 -20.94
N PHE A 10 -39.07 -3.02 -21.86
CA PHE A 10 -37.85 -3.82 -21.90
C PHE A 10 -36.93 -3.38 -20.75
N VAL A 11 -36.99 -4.08 -19.61
CA VAL A 11 -36.07 -3.89 -18.49
C VAL A 11 -34.73 -4.50 -18.88
N ALA A 12 -33.80 -3.67 -19.35
CA ALA A 12 -32.41 -4.03 -19.53
C ALA A 12 -31.77 -4.34 -18.16
N PHE A 13 -31.71 -5.61 -17.82
CA PHE A 13 -30.93 -6.12 -16.70
C PHE A 13 -29.45 -5.90 -17.04
N PHE A 14 -28.85 -4.84 -16.51
CA PHE A 14 -27.41 -4.69 -16.49
C PHE A 14 -26.83 -5.75 -15.56
N ILE A 15 -26.45 -6.90 -16.13
CA ILE A 15 -25.65 -7.91 -15.44
C ILE A 15 -24.25 -7.32 -15.30
N SER A 16 -23.97 -6.66 -14.19
CA SER A 16 -22.60 -6.37 -13.79
C SER A 16 -21.96 -7.70 -13.41
N GLY A 17 -21.28 -8.35 -14.38
CA GLY A 17 -20.48 -9.54 -14.14
C GLY A 17 -19.48 -9.29 -13.02
N CYS A 18 -19.60 -10.04 -11.93
CA CYS A 18 -18.65 -10.00 -10.83
C CYS A 18 -17.44 -10.81 -11.27
N SER A 19 -16.40 -10.18 -11.82
CA SER A 19 -15.22 -10.92 -12.25
C SER A 19 -14.52 -11.55 -11.05
N THR A 20 -14.19 -12.84 -11.20
CA THR A 20 -13.53 -13.60 -10.14
C THR A 20 -12.12 -13.05 -9.88
N LYS A 21 -11.72 -12.92 -8.60
CA LYS A 21 -10.39 -12.40 -8.23
C LYS A 21 -9.70 -13.25 -7.17
N VAL A 22 -8.37 -13.29 -7.22
CA VAL A 22 -7.51 -13.94 -6.21
C VAL A 22 -6.58 -12.92 -5.55
N LEU A 23 -6.40 -13.01 -4.23
CA LEU A 23 -5.50 -12.14 -3.48
C LEU A 23 -4.07 -12.66 -3.57
N ILE A 24 -3.16 -11.81 -4.02
CA ILE A 24 -1.72 -12.08 -4.11
C ILE A 24 -0.98 -11.26 -3.06
N ASN A 25 -0.01 -11.89 -2.40
CA ASN A 25 0.94 -11.22 -1.54
C ASN A 25 2.30 -11.20 -2.23
N SER A 26 2.95 -10.05 -2.24
CA SER A 26 4.29 -9.87 -2.82
C SER A 26 5.11 -8.93 -1.94
N THR A 27 6.42 -9.00 -2.05
CA THR A 27 7.33 -8.04 -1.43
C THR A 27 7.92 -7.16 -2.52
N LYS A 28 7.73 -5.86 -2.42
CA LYS A 28 8.40 -4.89 -3.29
C LYS A 28 9.75 -4.52 -2.72
N PRO A 29 10.79 -4.35 -3.56
CA PRO A 29 12.06 -3.78 -3.13
C PRO A 29 11.86 -2.35 -2.63
N ALA A 30 12.81 -1.85 -1.84
CA ALA A 30 12.88 -0.43 -1.53
C ALA A 30 13.06 0.39 -2.81
N ILE A 31 12.56 1.62 -2.83
CA ILE A 31 12.73 2.51 -3.98
C ILE A 31 14.22 2.87 -4.16
N ILE A 32 14.95 3.11 -3.08
CA ILE A 32 16.36 3.52 -3.10
C ILE A 32 17.24 2.35 -2.65
N ASP A 33 17.96 1.75 -3.60
CA ASP A 33 18.80 0.57 -3.35
C ASP A 33 19.89 0.85 -2.30
N ARG A 34 20.55 2.01 -2.39
CA ARG A 34 21.55 2.44 -1.42
C ARG A 34 21.03 2.50 0.01
N ALA A 35 19.81 2.99 0.22
CA ALA A 35 19.19 3.05 1.53
C ALA A 35 18.93 1.64 2.07
N ALA A 36 18.38 0.78 1.22
CA ALA A 36 18.06 -0.61 1.54
C ALA A 36 19.31 -1.43 1.87
N ASN A 37 20.41 -1.17 1.16
CA ASN A 37 21.71 -1.84 1.35
C ASN A 37 22.43 -1.41 2.63
N THR A 38 22.01 -0.31 3.26
CA THR A 38 22.61 0.17 4.51
C THR A 38 21.94 -0.51 5.71
N LYS A 39 22.48 -1.64 6.16
CA LYS A 39 21.79 -2.60 7.04
C LYS A 39 21.77 -2.21 8.50
N LYS A 40 22.80 -1.53 8.99
CA LYS A 40 22.89 -1.15 10.40
C LYS A 40 22.43 0.30 10.60
N VAL A 41 21.23 0.48 11.14
CA VAL A 41 20.55 1.78 11.17
C VAL A 41 20.35 2.25 12.60
N ALA A 42 20.62 3.52 12.86
CA ALA A 42 20.25 4.20 14.09
C ALA A 42 19.19 5.29 13.80
N VAL A 43 18.15 5.38 14.64
CA VAL A 43 17.14 6.44 14.56
C VAL A 43 17.36 7.41 15.72
N LEU A 44 17.66 8.67 15.44
CA LEU A 44 17.75 9.69 16.48
C LEU A 44 16.37 10.18 16.90
N LYS A 45 16.29 10.72 18.12
CA LYS A 45 15.11 11.48 18.55
C LYS A 45 14.98 12.72 17.66
N PHE A 46 13.82 12.92 17.06
CA PHE A 46 13.59 14.07 16.20
C PHE A 46 13.43 15.35 17.02
N GLU A 47 13.87 16.47 16.46
CA GLU A 47 13.66 17.79 17.08
C GLU A 47 12.16 18.11 17.12
N ASN A 48 11.69 18.67 18.25
CA ASN A 48 10.29 19.00 18.48
C ASN A 48 9.29 17.84 18.28
N ASP A 49 9.72 16.59 18.45
CA ASP A 49 8.90 15.40 18.22
C ASP A 49 7.79 15.20 19.27
N SER A 50 6.73 15.98 19.13
CA SER A 50 5.53 15.94 19.97
C SER A 50 4.59 14.78 19.66
N VAL A 51 4.82 14.07 18.54
CA VAL A 51 3.95 13.01 18.02
C VAL A 51 4.60 11.62 18.06
N GLY A 52 5.84 11.53 18.53
CA GLY A 52 6.59 10.28 18.64
C GLY A 52 6.96 9.66 17.29
N LEU A 53 7.15 10.48 16.25
CA LEU A 53 7.45 10.02 14.89
C LEU A 53 8.74 9.20 14.83
N SER A 54 9.79 9.63 15.52
CA SER A 54 11.08 8.92 15.59
C SER A 54 10.92 7.49 16.12
N SER A 55 10.22 7.33 17.25
CA SER A 55 9.93 6.01 17.84
C SER A 55 9.08 5.12 16.91
N LYS A 56 8.15 5.70 16.15
CA LYS A 56 7.31 4.97 15.19
C LYS A 56 8.14 4.48 13.99
N ILE A 57 9.06 5.29 13.48
CA ILE A 57 10.01 4.88 12.44
C ILE A 57 10.92 3.75 12.96
N GLU A 58 11.49 3.92 14.15
CA GLU A 58 12.32 2.89 14.79
C GLU A 58 11.57 1.56 14.92
N SER A 59 10.32 1.61 15.39
CA SER A 59 9.43 0.43 15.49
C SER A 59 9.12 -0.19 14.12
N ALA A 60 8.87 0.64 13.11
CA ALA A 60 8.60 0.17 11.75
C ALA A 60 9.81 -0.56 11.16
N LEU A 61 11.03 -0.03 11.35
CA LEU A 61 12.27 -0.68 10.92
C LEU A 61 12.48 -2.04 11.57
N TYR A 62 12.21 -2.18 12.87
CA TYR A 62 12.24 -3.47 13.57
C TYR A 62 11.26 -4.49 12.97
N SER A 63 10.15 -4.02 12.42
CA SER A 63 9.11 -4.88 11.84
C SER A 63 9.41 -5.34 10.41
N VAL A 64 10.36 -4.71 9.72
CA VAL A 64 10.72 -5.07 8.34
C VAL A 64 11.40 -6.44 8.34
N LYS A 65 10.74 -7.41 7.72
CA LYS A 65 11.24 -8.76 7.53
C LYS A 65 11.11 -9.21 6.09
N VAL A 66 12.16 -9.87 5.60
CA VAL A 66 12.18 -10.57 4.33
C VAL A 66 12.62 -12.00 4.62
N ASP A 67 11.87 -12.99 4.12
CA ASP A 67 12.07 -14.42 4.40
C ASP A 67 12.21 -14.73 5.91
N ASP A 68 11.31 -14.14 6.71
CA ASP A 68 11.25 -14.22 8.18
C ASP A 68 12.49 -13.74 8.94
N LYS A 69 13.46 -13.15 8.24
CA LYS A 69 14.66 -12.53 8.82
C LYS A 69 14.47 -11.03 8.90
N SER A 70 14.95 -10.43 10.00
CA SER A 70 14.99 -8.97 10.14
C SER A 70 15.84 -8.37 9.03
N TYR A 71 15.30 -7.38 8.32
CA TYR A 71 15.98 -6.77 7.19
C TYR A 71 17.07 -5.78 7.62
N PHE A 72 16.84 -5.07 8.74
CA PHE A 72 17.80 -4.14 9.34
C PHE A 72 18.30 -4.63 10.70
N THR A 73 19.53 -4.27 11.03
CA THR A 73 20.05 -4.24 12.39
C THR A 73 19.82 -2.85 12.97
N VAL A 74 18.74 -2.69 13.73
CA VAL A 74 18.40 -1.40 14.35
C VAL A 74 19.08 -1.26 15.70
N ILE A 75 19.92 -0.22 15.84
CA ILE A 75 20.66 0.06 17.08
C ILE A 75 19.67 0.48 18.18
N SER A 76 19.70 -0.26 19.29
CA SER A 76 18.73 -0.09 20.37
C SER A 76 18.79 1.30 20.98
N LYS A 77 17.61 1.83 21.33
CA LYS A 77 17.45 3.11 22.04
C LYS A 77 18.28 3.20 23.32
N ASN A 78 18.30 2.14 24.14
CA ASN A 78 19.02 2.17 25.42
C ASN A 78 20.53 2.27 25.22
N SER A 79 21.10 1.46 24.32
CA SER A 79 22.52 1.52 23.98
C SER A 79 22.91 2.89 23.42
N ARG A 80 22.03 3.46 22.57
CA ARG A 80 22.21 4.80 22.00
C ARG A 80 22.20 5.90 23.06
N GLU A 81 21.25 5.89 23.99
CA GLU A 81 21.16 6.91 25.05
C GLU A 81 22.36 6.86 26.00
N VAL A 82 22.86 5.66 26.32
CA VAL A 82 24.09 5.50 27.13
C VAL A 82 25.28 6.16 26.45
N ILE A 83 25.56 5.81 25.19
CA ILE A 83 26.70 6.33 24.42
C ILE A 83 26.62 7.86 24.28
N LEU A 84 25.44 8.39 23.98
CA LEU A 84 25.25 9.83 23.79
C LEU A 84 25.38 10.62 25.10
N ASN A 85 24.94 10.05 26.23
CA ASN A 85 25.07 10.66 27.54
C ASN A 85 26.53 10.63 28.06
N GLU A 86 27.27 9.55 27.80
CA GLU A 86 28.68 9.42 28.20
C GLU A 86 29.56 10.49 27.55
N GLN A 87 29.31 10.79 26.27
CA GLN A 87 30.07 11.77 25.51
C GLN A 87 29.64 13.23 25.77
N LYS A 88 28.71 13.49 26.71
CA LYS A 88 28.15 14.82 27.01
C LYS A 88 27.70 15.59 25.76
N PHE A 89 27.22 14.90 24.72
CA PHE A 89 26.69 15.57 23.53
C PHE A 89 25.46 16.38 23.96
N GLN A 90 25.59 17.70 23.92
CA GLN A 90 24.40 18.54 23.98
C GLN A 90 23.65 18.33 22.66
N TYR A 91 22.54 17.61 22.74
CA TYR A 91 21.63 17.28 21.64
C TYR A 91 21.09 18.51 20.85
N SER A 92 21.45 19.72 21.24
CA SER A 92 20.95 21.00 20.73
C SER A 92 21.57 21.46 19.39
N GLY A 93 22.28 20.59 18.67
CA GLY A 93 23.00 20.96 17.43
C GLY A 93 23.02 19.90 16.33
N LEU A 94 21.97 19.08 16.20
CA LEU A 94 21.88 17.99 15.22
C LEU A 94 21.51 18.43 13.80
N SER A 95 21.41 19.74 13.55
CA SER A 95 21.16 20.30 12.23
C SER A 95 22.39 20.30 11.31
N ASP A 96 23.59 20.04 11.83
CA ASP A 96 24.81 19.93 11.04
C ASP A 96 25.10 18.47 10.64
N ARG A 97 25.24 18.24 9.33
CA ARG A 97 25.62 16.96 8.71
C ARG A 97 26.87 16.37 9.35
N LYS A 98 27.87 17.20 9.69
CA LYS A 98 29.12 16.73 10.28
C LYS A 98 28.91 16.05 11.65
N ASN A 99 28.03 16.62 12.47
CA ASN A 99 27.68 16.06 13.78
C ASN A 99 26.91 14.74 13.64
N SER A 100 26.07 14.62 12.61
CA SER A 100 25.30 13.40 12.34
C SER A 100 26.21 12.21 11.96
N VAL A 101 27.25 12.45 11.15
CA VAL A 101 28.23 11.41 10.78
C VAL A 101 29.00 10.93 12.02
N GLU A 102 29.55 11.85 12.82
CA GLU A 102 30.30 11.51 14.04
C GLU A 102 29.44 10.69 15.02
N ILE A 103 28.18 11.07 15.20
CA ILE A 103 27.24 10.31 16.04
C ILE A 103 26.96 8.93 15.45
N GLY A 104 26.79 8.83 14.14
CA GLY A 104 26.63 7.55 13.45
C GLY A 104 27.82 6.62 13.70
N GLU A 105 29.04 7.13 13.57
CA GLU A 105 30.29 6.38 13.81
C GLU A 105 30.38 5.89 15.26
N LEU A 106 30.06 6.76 16.23
CA LEU A 106 30.05 6.42 17.66
C LEU A 106 29.03 5.32 17.99
N LEU A 107 27.86 5.37 17.35
CA LEU A 107 26.83 4.34 17.49
C LEU A 107 27.18 3.06 16.70
N GLY A 108 28.24 3.09 15.90
CA GLY A 108 28.61 2.04 14.96
C GLY A 108 27.51 1.79 13.92
N ALA A 109 26.75 2.81 13.53
CA ALA A 109 25.72 2.76 12.52
C ALA A 109 26.31 2.96 11.13
N GLU A 110 25.74 2.32 10.12
CA GLU A 110 26.05 2.58 8.71
C GLU A 110 25.15 3.69 8.16
N ALA A 111 23.91 3.80 8.66
CA ALA A 111 23.02 4.90 8.39
C ALA A 111 22.42 5.49 9.66
N LEU A 112 22.21 6.80 9.62
CA LEU A 112 21.53 7.56 10.64
C LEU A 112 20.24 8.14 10.09
N ILE A 113 19.12 7.92 10.77
CA ILE A 113 17.85 8.58 10.48
C ILE A 113 17.64 9.69 11.51
N SER A 114 17.52 10.91 11.03
CA SER A 114 17.25 12.10 11.83
C SER A 114 16.13 12.92 11.19
N GLY A 115 15.62 13.89 11.94
CA GLY A 115 14.48 14.68 11.49
C GLY A 115 14.01 15.68 12.50
N LYS A 116 13.01 16.46 12.10
CA LYS A 116 12.36 17.47 12.94
C LYS A 116 10.88 17.61 12.61
N ILE A 117 10.10 17.96 13.61
CA ILE A 117 8.71 18.40 13.43
C ILE A 117 8.72 19.92 13.31
N ASP A 118 8.55 20.42 12.09
CA ASP A 118 8.52 21.86 11.81
C ASP A 118 7.24 22.51 12.33
N SER A 119 6.11 21.79 12.25
CA SER A 119 4.87 22.27 12.87
C SER A 119 3.89 21.13 13.18
N SER A 120 3.22 21.23 14.32
CA SER A 120 2.05 20.43 14.68
C SER A 120 0.98 21.38 15.20
N ASN A 121 0.01 21.77 14.37
CA ASN A 121 -0.97 22.79 14.73
C ASN A 121 -2.42 22.43 14.34
N MET A 122 -3.34 22.98 15.12
CA MET A 122 -4.78 22.88 14.89
C MET A 122 -5.35 24.30 14.86
N GLN A 123 -5.92 24.67 13.72
CA GLN A 123 -6.62 25.93 13.52
C GLN A 123 -8.13 25.68 13.54
N LYS A 124 -8.90 26.59 14.11
CA LYS A 124 -10.36 26.50 14.19
C LYS A 124 -11.01 27.73 13.60
N ASP A 125 -11.93 27.51 12.69
CA ASP A 125 -12.77 28.53 12.08
C ASP A 125 -14.22 28.29 12.50
N ASN A 126 -14.92 29.36 12.89
CA ASN A 126 -16.32 29.29 13.30
C ASN A 126 -17.21 29.98 12.27
N TYR A 127 -18.35 29.39 11.96
CA TYR A 127 -19.29 29.91 10.98
C TYR A 127 -20.71 29.39 11.25
N TYR A 128 -21.69 29.90 10.49
CA TYR A 128 -23.06 29.43 10.57
C TYR A 128 -23.46 28.69 9.29
N GLU A 129 -24.13 27.55 9.43
CA GLU A 129 -24.83 26.87 8.34
C GLU A 129 -26.34 27.11 8.46
N THR A 130 -26.98 27.34 7.32
CA THR A 130 -28.44 27.40 7.25
C THR A 130 -29.04 25.99 7.24
N ARG A 131 -30.04 25.77 8.08
CA ARG A 131 -30.85 24.54 8.17
C ARG A 131 -32.33 24.86 8.07
N TYR A 132 -33.13 23.83 7.82
CA TYR A 132 -34.58 23.94 7.73
C TYR A 132 -35.24 22.91 8.66
N ARG A 133 -36.31 23.33 9.35
CA ARG A 133 -37.15 22.42 10.14
C ARG A 133 -38.61 22.57 9.73
N CYS A 134 -39.36 21.47 9.78
CA CYS A 134 -40.80 21.51 9.53
C CYS A 134 -41.53 22.23 10.66
N VAL A 135 -42.46 23.11 10.31
CA VAL A 135 -43.31 23.82 11.28
C VAL A 135 -44.59 23.02 11.55
N ASP A 136 -45.09 22.30 10.55
CA ASP A 136 -46.27 21.44 10.64
C ASP A 136 -45.92 19.95 10.49
N LYS A 137 -46.82 19.08 10.96
CA LYS A 137 -46.64 17.62 10.92
C LYS A 137 -46.53 17.05 9.51
N LYS A 138 -47.07 17.73 8.49
CA LYS A 138 -47.01 17.31 7.08
C LYS A 138 -45.81 17.94 6.36
N CYS A 139 -44.98 18.74 7.05
CA CYS A 139 -43.83 19.46 6.48
C CYS A 139 -44.18 20.33 5.26
N ILE A 140 -45.40 20.90 5.20
CA ILE A 140 -45.81 21.81 4.13
C ILE A 140 -45.11 23.17 4.26
N TYR A 141 -44.86 23.60 5.49
CA TYR A 141 -44.13 24.82 5.81
C TYR A 141 -42.80 24.49 6.49
N THR A 142 -41.71 25.05 5.96
CA THR A 142 -40.38 24.97 6.59
C THR A 142 -40.00 26.32 7.18
N LYS A 143 -39.23 26.26 8.27
CA LYS A 143 -38.63 27.44 8.89
C LYS A 143 -37.11 27.32 8.82
N GLU A 144 -36.47 28.36 8.28
CA GLU A 144 -35.03 28.50 8.31
C GLU A 144 -34.54 28.76 9.74
N TYR A 145 -33.44 28.12 10.12
CA TYR A 145 -32.68 28.46 11.31
C TYR A 145 -31.19 28.30 11.04
N ARG A 146 -30.37 29.06 11.77
CA ARG A 146 -28.91 29.02 11.67
C ARG A 146 -28.34 28.12 12.75
N VAL A 147 -27.38 27.30 12.36
CA VAL A 147 -26.66 26.40 13.25
C VAL A 147 -25.22 26.82 13.30
N TYR A 148 -24.68 26.92 14.52
CA TYR A 148 -23.28 27.26 14.74
C TYR A 148 -22.41 26.05 14.46
N CYS A 149 -21.39 26.22 13.62
CA CYS A 149 -20.46 25.17 13.25
C CYS A 149 -19.01 25.63 13.46
N THR A 150 -18.17 24.67 13.83
CA THR A 150 -16.71 24.83 13.93
C THR A 150 -16.05 23.88 12.92
N ASN A 151 -15.20 24.43 12.07
CA ASN A 151 -14.28 23.66 11.24
C ASN A 151 -12.88 23.69 11.88
N ALA A 152 -12.34 22.52 12.22
CA ALA A 152 -11.00 22.38 12.76
C ALA A 152 -10.07 21.78 11.71
N LYS A 153 -9.02 22.50 11.33
CA LYS A 153 -7.97 22.08 10.41
C LYS A 153 -6.72 21.69 11.19
N TYR A 154 -6.35 20.42 11.11
CA TYR A 154 -5.14 19.88 11.71
C TYR A 154 -4.04 19.81 10.64
N SER A 155 -2.81 20.16 11.00
CA SER A 155 -1.64 20.07 10.13
C SER A 155 -0.42 19.56 10.90
N LEU A 156 0.35 18.67 10.26
CA LEU A 156 1.64 18.18 10.71
C LEU A 156 2.64 18.31 9.56
N ILE A 157 3.77 18.97 9.83
CA ILE A 157 4.89 19.12 8.89
C ILE A 157 6.13 18.51 9.56
N ALA A 158 6.76 17.56 8.89
CA ALA A 158 7.94 16.87 9.39
C ALA A 158 8.99 16.70 8.28
N ASN A 159 10.23 17.06 8.57
CA ASN A 159 11.37 16.74 7.72
C ASN A 159 12.08 15.49 8.26
N ILE A 160 12.39 14.55 7.37
CA ILE A 160 13.10 13.31 7.69
C ILE A 160 14.26 13.15 6.72
N SER A 161 15.42 12.76 7.25
CA SER A 161 16.63 12.48 6.49
C SER A 161 17.26 11.16 6.92
N MET A 162 17.70 10.37 5.95
CA MET A 162 18.58 9.22 6.12
C MET A 162 19.96 9.59 5.57
N ILE A 163 20.97 9.49 6.42
CA ILE A 163 22.35 9.91 6.17
C ILE A 163 23.21 8.64 6.12
N ASP A 164 24.06 8.53 5.09
CA ASP A 164 25.09 7.50 5.01
C ASP A 164 26.26 7.93 5.88
N VAL A 165 26.53 7.18 6.94
CA VAL A 165 27.58 7.49 7.89
C VAL A 165 28.96 7.29 7.24
N GLN A 166 29.10 6.28 6.40
CA GLN A 166 30.38 5.94 5.77
C GLN A 166 30.79 6.95 4.70
N LYS A 167 29.82 7.41 3.89
CA LYS A 167 30.07 8.39 2.81
C LYS A 167 29.87 9.85 3.24
N GLY A 168 29.21 10.07 4.38
CA GLY A 168 29.02 11.40 4.95
C GLY A 168 28.04 12.31 4.18
N ASP A 169 27.16 11.75 3.38
CA ASP A 169 26.15 12.43 2.58
C ASP A 169 24.73 11.91 2.86
N VAL A 170 23.72 12.61 2.34
CA VAL A 170 22.31 12.27 2.54
C VAL A 170 21.90 11.24 1.48
N ILE A 171 21.43 10.07 1.92
CA ILE A 171 20.86 9.05 1.03
C ILE A 171 19.48 9.47 0.55
N TYR A 172 18.65 9.94 1.48
CA TYR A 172 17.27 10.34 1.20
C TYR A 172 16.83 11.40 2.21
N THR A 173 16.11 12.41 1.73
CA THR A 173 15.46 13.42 2.58
C THR A 173 14.16 13.85 1.96
N ASN A 174 13.15 14.09 2.79
CA ASN A 174 11.87 14.60 2.31
C ASN A 174 11.17 15.42 3.40
N ASN A 175 10.29 16.32 2.96
CA ASN A 175 9.40 17.10 3.80
C ASN A 175 7.96 16.59 3.65
N TYR A 176 7.44 15.99 4.73
CA TYR A 176 6.13 15.39 4.77
C TYR A 176 5.10 16.36 5.34
N ILE A 177 4.01 16.56 4.61
CA ILE A 177 2.91 17.43 5.01
C ILE A 177 1.63 16.60 5.09
N LYS A 178 1.02 16.55 6.28
CA LYS A 178 -0.30 15.95 6.50
C LYS A 178 -1.26 16.98 7.01
N ASN A 179 -2.44 17.02 6.40
CA ASN A 179 -3.51 17.90 6.84
C ASN A 179 -4.87 17.22 6.70
N ARG A 180 -5.80 17.59 7.57
CA ARG A 180 -7.19 17.12 7.54
C ARG A 180 -8.08 18.11 8.26
N SER A 181 -9.28 18.30 7.73
CA SER A 181 -10.31 19.14 8.34
C SER A 181 -11.45 18.29 8.88
N TYR A 182 -11.98 18.71 10.04
CA TYR A 182 -13.13 18.11 10.68
C TYR A 182 -14.14 19.21 10.99
N LYS A 183 -15.40 18.97 10.65
CA LYS A 183 -16.52 19.86 10.94
C LYS A 183 -17.32 19.31 12.11
N LYS A 184 -17.82 20.21 12.96
CA LYS A 184 -18.83 19.91 13.97
C LYS A 184 -19.84 21.05 14.05
N CYS A 185 -21.12 20.74 13.95
CA CYS A 185 -22.22 21.70 14.14
C CYS A 185 -22.94 21.46 15.47
N SER A 186 -23.53 22.50 16.07
CA SER A 186 -24.14 22.43 17.41
C SER A 186 -25.35 21.49 17.52
N ASP A 187 -25.97 21.15 16.39
CA ASP A 187 -27.12 20.24 16.26
C ASP A 187 -26.72 18.75 16.07
N GLU A 188 -25.43 18.46 15.92
CA GLU A 188 -24.90 17.09 15.78
C GLU A 188 -24.51 16.50 17.15
N GLY A 189 -24.52 15.18 17.29
CA GLY A 189 -23.93 14.50 18.46
C GLY A 189 -22.39 14.45 18.41
N GLY A 190 -21.74 14.17 19.54
CA GLY A 190 -20.28 13.99 19.62
C GLY A 190 -19.47 15.30 19.65
N GLY A 191 -18.18 15.23 19.31
CA GLY A 191 -17.26 16.36 19.32
C GLY A 191 -16.21 16.27 18.22
N LEU A 192 -15.42 17.34 18.07
CA LEU A 192 -14.24 17.29 17.21
C LEU A 192 -13.25 16.25 17.74
N PRO A 193 -12.50 15.55 16.87
CA PRO A 193 -11.50 14.58 17.31
C PRO A 193 -10.43 15.26 18.15
N GLN A 194 -9.82 14.53 19.09
CA GLN A 194 -8.70 15.06 19.86
C GLN A 194 -7.44 15.18 19.00
N SER A 195 -6.63 16.21 19.24
CA SER A 195 -5.44 16.50 18.42
C SER A 195 -4.42 15.37 18.40
N ASN A 196 -4.19 14.73 19.56
CA ASN A 196 -3.30 13.56 19.67
C ASN A 196 -3.74 12.40 18.76
N VAL A 197 -5.04 12.12 18.65
CA VAL A 197 -5.57 11.07 17.77
C VAL A 197 -5.31 11.41 16.31
N VAL A 198 -5.54 12.66 15.90
CA VAL A 198 -5.31 13.09 14.52
C VAL A 198 -3.82 13.07 14.18
N TYR A 199 -2.96 13.56 15.07
CA TYR A 199 -1.52 13.57 14.83
C TYR A 199 -0.89 12.18 14.88
N ASP A 200 -1.41 11.26 15.68
CA ASP A 200 -0.98 9.86 15.65
C ASP A 200 -1.25 9.23 14.27
N LEU A 201 -2.42 9.49 13.69
CA LEU A 201 -2.76 9.06 12.33
C LEU A 201 -1.85 9.71 11.28
N PHE A 202 -1.52 10.99 11.43
CA PHE A 202 -0.58 11.65 10.53
C PHE A 202 0.83 11.07 10.64
N ALA A 203 1.34 10.84 11.86
CA ALA A 203 2.64 10.24 12.08
C ALA A 203 2.71 8.83 11.48
N LYS A 204 1.66 8.02 11.64
CA LYS A 204 1.55 6.71 10.97
C LYS A 204 1.59 6.83 9.45
N SER A 205 0.81 7.73 8.87
CA SER A 205 0.81 7.97 7.42
C SER A 205 2.17 8.42 6.90
N ILE A 206 2.93 9.20 7.68
CA ILE A 206 4.30 9.59 7.31
C ILE A 206 5.23 8.38 7.30
N VAL A 207 5.12 7.48 8.28
CA VAL A 207 5.90 6.22 8.31
C VAL A 207 5.56 5.36 7.09
N ASP A 208 4.28 5.19 6.78
CA ASP A 208 3.81 4.40 5.64
C ASP A 208 4.32 4.96 4.29
N GLU A 209 4.52 6.27 4.19
CA GLU A 209 5.09 6.93 3.00
C GLU A 209 6.62 6.97 2.99
N PHE A 210 7.27 6.98 4.14
CA PHE A 210 8.73 7.00 4.26
C PHE A 210 9.35 5.62 4.04
N LEU A 211 8.75 4.59 4.64
CA LEU A 211 9.33 3.25 4.69
C LEU A 211 9.62 2.63 3.30
N PRO A 212 8.76 2.76 2.26
CA PRO A 212 9.03 2.22 0.94
C PRO A 212 10.29 2.78 0.27
N TYR A 213 10.76 3.97 0.66
CA TYR A 213 11.97 4.55 0.09
C TYR A 213 13.23 3.83 0.54
N ILE A 214 13.22 3.31 1.75
CA ILE A 214 14.41 2.80 2.41
C ILE A 214 14.37 1.30 2.64
N ALA A 215 13.18 0.68 2.61
CA ALA A 215 12.98 -0.71 2.99
C ALA A 215 12.03 -1.44 2.03
N PRO A 216 12.21 -2.77 1.85
CA PRO A 216 11.21 -3.60 1.20
C PRO A 216 9.87 -3.57 1.93
N THR A 217 8.78 -3.61 1.16
CA THR A 217 7.42 -3.51 1.71
C THR A 217 6.52 -4.62 1.19
N LYS A 218 5.72 -5.20 2.09
CA LYS A 218 4.70 -6.18 1.72
C LYS A 218 3.53 -5.46 1.04
N GLN A 219 3.11 -5.98 -0.11
CA GLN A 219 1.95 -5.51 -0.83
C GLN A 219 1.01 -6.67 -1.13
N SER A 220 -0.27 -6.44 -0.88
CA SER A 220 -1.34 -7.34 -1.31
C SER A 220 -2.17 -6.68 -2.41
N TYR A 221 -2.54 -7.44 -3.44
CA TYR A 221 -3.38 -6.96 -4.54
C TYR A 221 -4.20 -8.09 -5.13
N TYR A 222 -5.30 -7.74 -5.78
CA TYR A 222 -6.18 -8.72 -6.41
C TYR A 222 -5.82 -8.87 -7.89
N LEU A 223 -5.75 -10.12 -8.35
CA LEU A 223 -5.67 -10.46 -9.76
C LEU A 223 -7.02 -10.96 -10.26
N GLU A 224 -7.42 -10.43 -11.41
CA GLU A 224 -8.59 -10.91 -12.14
C GLU A 224 -8.30 -12.27 -12.76
N LEU A 225 -9.29 -13.16 -12.71
CA LEU A 225 -9.32 -14.46 -13.36
C LEU A 225 -10.31 -14.43 -14.52
N PHE A 226 -10.03 -15.21 -15.56
CA PHE A 226 -11.02 -15.45 -16.60
C PHE A 226 -11.90 -16.63 -16.22
N ASP A 227 -13.22 -16.42 -16.26
CA ASP A 227 -14.25 -17.39 -15.93
C ASP A 227 -15.16 -17.75 -17.10
N ASP A 228 -15.06 -17.03 -18.21
CA ASP A 228 -15.78 -17.35 -19.44
C ASP A 228 -14.94 -18.25 -20.37
N PRO A 229 -15.55 -19.28 -20.98
CA PRO A 229 -14.88 -20.11 -21.98
C PRO A 229 -14.59 -19.31 -23.25
N ASP A 230 -13.40 -19.48 -23.81
CA ASP A 230 -12.96 -18.80 -25.04
C ASP A 230 -13.34 -19.56 -26.32
N ILE A 231 -13.29 -20.89 -26.26
CA ILE A 231 -13.68 -21.77 -27.36
C ILE A 231 -14.89 -22.60 -26.95
N SER A 232 -15.51 -23.31 -27.90
CA SER A 232 -16.57 -24.26 -27.56
C SER A 232 -15.98 -25.36 -26.69
N TYR A 233 -16.34 -25.36 -25.41
CA TYR A 233 -15.88 -26.36 -24.46
C TYR A 233 -16.75 -27.62 -24.55
N THR A 234 -16.14 -28.77 -24.23
CA THR A 234 -16.90 -29.96 -23.84
C THR A 234 -17.40 -29.78 -22.40
N LYS A 235 -18.41 -30.55 -22.00
CA LYS A 235 -18.89 -30.57 -20.60
C LYS A 235 -17.77 -30.83 -19.60
N GLU A 236 -16.79 -31.65 -19.96
CA GLU A 236 -15.64 -31.94 -19.09
C GLU A 236 -14.72 -30.71 -18.95
N GLN A 237 -14.51 -29.95 -20.03
CA GLN A 237 -13.71 -28.73 -20.01
C GLN A 237 -14.38 -27.60 -19.22
N GLU A 238 -15.71 -27.49 -19.29
CA GLU A 238 -16.50 -26.59 -18.44
C GLU A 238 -16.29 -26.94 -16.96
N ILE A 239 -16.39 -28.24 -16.60
CA ILE A 239 -16.15 -28.72 -15.24
C ILE A 239 -14.71 -28.41 -14.77
N PHE A 240 -13.70 -28.54 -15.63
CA PHE A 240 -12.33 -28.16 -15.26
C PHE A 240 -12.22 -26.66 -14.98
N LEU A 241 -12.83 -25.80 -15.79
CA LEU A 241 -12.80 -24.35 -15.57
C LEU A 241 -13.49 -24.00 -14.24
N GLU A 242 -14.71 -24.49 -14.02
CA GLU A 242 -15.49 -24.22 -12.80
C GLU A 242 -14.75 -24.69 -11.54
N ASN A 243 -14.32 -25.95 -11.50
CA ASN A 243 -13.61 -26.51 -10.35
C ASN A 243 -12.26 -25.82 -10.13
N GLY A 244 -11.52 -25.52 -11.21
CA GLY A 244 -10.24 -24.82 -11.13
C GLY A 244 -10.38 -23.46 -10.45
N LEU A 245 -11.43 -22.71 -10.80
CA LEU A 245 -11.77 -21.44 -10.17
C LEU A 245 -12.22 -21.60 -8.72
N GLU A 246 -13.00 -22.63 -8.40
CA GLU A 246 -13.46 -22.91 -7.03
C GLU A 246 -12.28 -23.20 -6.09
N TYR A 247 -11.38 -24.11 -6.47
CA TYR A 247 -10.17 -24.38 -5.70
C TYR A 247 -9.31 -23.12 -5.53
N LEU A 248 -9.20 -22.29 -6.57
CA LEU A 248 -8.44 -21.05 -6.50
C LEU A 248 -9.07 -20.03 -5.54
N LYS A 249 -10.41 -19.93 -5.52
CA LYS A 249 -11.17 -19.10 -4.55
C LYS A 249 -10.95 -19.56 -3.11
N LEU A 250 -10.78 -20.86 -2.90
CA LEU A 250 -10.48 -21.46 -1.59
C LEU A 250 -9.00 -21.34 -1.20
N GLY A 251 -8.12 -20.88 -2.09
CA GLY A 251 -6.68 -20.76 -1.86
C GLY A 251 -5.90 -22.04 -2.11
N GLU A 252 -6.53 -23.09 -2.64
CA GLU A 252 -5.93 -24.39 -2.95
C GLU A 252 -5.18 -24.33 -4.30
N LEU A 253 -4.02 -23.69 -4.29
CA LEU A 253 -3.23 -23.40 -5.50
C LEU A 253 -2.79 -24.66 -6.25
N ASP A 254 -2.34 -25.70 -5.54
CA ASP A 254 -1.82 -26.92 -6.15
C ASP A 254 -2.91 -27.68 -6.93
N ARG A 255 -4.10 -27.83 -6.33
CA ARG A 255 -5.23 -28.49 -6.98
C ARG A 255 -5.77 -27.66 -8.13
N SER A 256 -5.86 -26.35 -7.97
CA SER A 256 -6.24 -25.44 -9.06
C SER A 256 -5.26 -25.54 -10.23
N MET A 257 -3.95 -25.57 -9.97
CA MET A 257 -2.90 -25.72 -10.98
C MET A 257 -3.03 -27.05 -11.73
N GLU A 258 -3.26 -28.16 -11.02
CA GLU A 258 -3.47 -29.47 -11.62
C GLU A 258 -4.67 -29.45 -12.59
N ILE A 259 -5.77 -28.85 -12.17
CA ILE A 259 -7.01 -28.79 -12.96
C ILE A 259 -6.84 -27.90 -14.19
N PHE A 260 -6.29 -26.69 -14.05
CA PHE A 260 -6.07 -25.82 -15.20
C PHE A 260 -5.02 -26.39 -16.16
N SER A 261 -4.04 -27.14 -15.68
CA SER A 261 -3.10 -27.87 -16.54
C SER A 261 -3.80 -28.94 -17.37
N LYS A 262 -4.74 -29.70 -16.76
CA LYS A 262 -5.60 -30.64 -17.50
C LYS A 262 -6.47 -29.94 -18.54
N LEU A 263 -7.06 -28.79 -18.18
CA LEU A 263 -7.85 -27.99 -19.12
C LEU A 263 -7.00 -27.57 -20.32
N LEU A 264 -5.84 -26.96 -20.09
CA LEU A 264 -4.94 -26.50 -21.16
C LEU A 264 -4.55 -27.68 -22.08
N ASN A 265 -4.10 -28.79 -21.50
CA ASN A 265 -3.74 -30.00 -22.24
C ASN A 265 -4.91 -30.57 -23.05
N SER A 266 -6.11 -30.64 -22.47
CA SER A 266 -7.32 -31.17 -23.15
C SER A 266 -7.73 -30.34 -24.37
N THR A 267 -7.30 -29.07 -24.41
CA THR A 267 -7.53 -28.15 -25.53
C THR A 267 -6.37 -28.12 -26.52
N ASN A 268 -5.37 -29.00 -26.37
CA ASN A 268 -4.11 -29.00 -27.12
C ASN A 268 -3.38 -27.64 -27.04
N ASP A 269 -3.32 -27.07 -25.83
CA ASP A 269 -2.67 -25.79 -25.54
C ASP A 269 -3.27 -24.58 -26.27
N LYS A 270 -4.55 -24.66 -26.66
CA LYS A 270 -5.25 -23.59 -27.39
C LYS A 270 -6.16 -22.73 -26.52
N CYS A 271 -6.24 -23.01 -25.22
CA CYS A 271 -7.09 -22.27 -24.29
C CYS A 271 -6.33 -21.11 -23.64
N TYR A 272 -6.62 -19.87 -24.08
CA TYR A 272 -5.99 -18.68 -23.47
C TYR A 272 -6.41 -18.48 -22.01
N VAL A 273 -7.65 -18.88 -21.66
CA VAL A 273 -8.21 -18.77 -20.31
C VAL A 273 -7.43 -19.63 -19.32
N ALA A 274 -7.19 -20.90 -19.68
CA ALA A 274 -6.44 -21.84 -18.85
C ALA A 274 -4.97 -21.41 -18.70
N SER A 275 -4.33 -21.00 -19.80
CA SER A 275 -2.95 -20.50 -19.75
C SER A 275 -2.83 -19.22 -18.91
N TYR A 276 -3.76 -18.27 -19.04
CA TYR A 276 -3.79 -17.06 -18.20
C TYR A 276 -3.99 -17.40 -16.72
N ASN A 277 -4.99 -18.21 -16.37
CA ASN A 277 -5.27 -18.56 -14.98
C ASN A 277 -4.11 -19.36 -14.36
N LEU A 278 -3.44 -20.24 -15.12
CA LEU A 278 -2.18 -20.85 -14.70
C LEU A 278 -1.09 -19.80 -14.46
N GLY A 279 -0.98 -18.80 -15.34
CA GLY A 279 -0.05 -17.68 -15.18
C GLY A 279 -0.29 -16.93 -13.86
N VAL A 280 -1.55 -16.71 -13.49
CA VAL A 280 -1.93 -16.11 -12.19
C VAL A 280 -1.48 -16.98 -11.01
N ILE A 281 -1.61 -18.30 -11.10
CA ILE A 281 -1.15 -19.21 -10.05
C ILE A 281 0.39 -19.21 -9.97
N LYS A 282 1.09 -19.21 -11.11
CA LYS A 282 2.55 -19.12 -11.11
C LYS A 282 3.04 -17.78 -10.56
N GLU A 283 2.33 -16.68 -10.85
CA GLU A 283 2.60 -15.36 -10.25
C GLU A 283 2.38 -15.41 -8.73
N SER A 284 1.33 -16.08 -8.24
CA SER A 284 1.04 -16.18 -6.81
C SER A 284 2.09 -16.96 -6.02
N LEU A 285 2.75 -17.92 -6.67
CA LEU A 285 3.82 -18.73 -6.10
C LEU A 285 5.22 -18.07 -6.20
N GLY A 286 5.32 -16.90 -6.84
CA GLY A 286 6.61 -16.22 -7.06
C GLY A 286 7.45 -16.83 -8.20
N GLU A 287 6.88 -17.74 -8.99
CA GLU A 287 7.47 -18.35 -10.18
C GLU A 287 7.29 -17.42 -11.40
N TYR A 288 7.88 -16.21 -11.33
CA TYR A 288 7.55 -15.14 -12.27
C TYR A 288 7.94 -15.41 -13.73
N GLU A 289 9.02 -16.14 -14.00
CA GLU A 289 9.37 -16.50 -15.37
C GLU A 289 8.36 -17.49 -15.97
N ASN A 290 7.93 -18.50 -15.21
CA ASN A 290 6.89 -19.44 -15.65
C ASN A 290 5.56 -18.72 -15.89
N ALA A 291 5.20 -17.76 -15.02
CA ALA A 291 4.02 -16.93 -15.20
C ALA A 291 4.09 -16.09 -16.48
N LYS A 292 5.26 -15.52 -16.79
CA LYS A 292 5.49 -14.74 -18.02
C LYS A 292 5.35 -15.59 -19.28
N GLU A 293 5.85 -16.82 -19.28
CA GLU A 293 5.64 -17.75 -20.39
C GLU A 293 4.15 -18.03 -20.62
N LEU A 294 3.41 -18.30 -19.55
CA LEU A 294 1.98 -18.58 -19.58
C LEU A 294 1.14 -17.37 -20.02
N TYR A 295 1.45 -16.16 -19.54
CA TYR A 295 0.78 -14.95 -20.02
C TYR A 295 1.11 -14.65 -21.49
N THR A 296 2.34 -14.89 -21.91
CA THR A 296 2.73 -14.73 -23.32
C THR A 296 2.02 -15.76 -24.22
N LEU A 297 1.86 -17.00 -23.75
CA LEU A 297 1.06 -18.01 -24.44
C LEU A 297 -0.39 -17.55 -24.55
N SER A 298 -0.98 -17.07 -23.46
CA SER A 298 -2.34 -16.55 -23.45
C SER A 298 -2.54 -15.42 -24.46
N ASP A 299 -1.65 -14.43 -24.50
CA ASP A 299 -1.70 -13.32 -25.45
C ASP A 299 -1.65 -13.78 -26.91
N ARG A 300 -0.77 -14.75 -27.23
CA ARG A 300 -0.69 -15.34 -28.58
C ARG A 300 -1.97 -16.06 -29.01
N LEU A 301 -2.70 -16.64 -28.06
CA LEU A 301 -3.95 -17.34 -28.31
C LEU A 301 -5.14 -16.39 -28.45
N THR A 302 -5.07 -15.19 -27.88
CA THR A 302 -6.14 -14.19 -28.04
C THR A 302 -6.18 -13.62 -29.47
N LEU A 303 -7.36 -13.71 -30.12
CA LEU A 303 -7.56 -13.20 -31.49
C LEU A 303 -7.68 -11.67 -31.55
N LYS A 304 -8.08 -11.04 -30.45
CA LYS A 304 -8.22 -9.59 -30.30
C LYS A 304 -7.48 -9.15 -29.05
N PRO A 305 -6.92 -7.92 -29.04
CA PRO A 305 -6.26 -7.39 -27.86
C PRO A 305 -7.13 -7.51 -26.61
N ASN A 306 -6.64 -8.25 -25.62
CA ASN A 306 -7.29 -8.39 -24.33
C ASN A 306 -6.54 -7.55 -23.30
N LYS A 307 -7.22 -6.53 -22.76
CA LYS A 307 -6.64 -5.59 -21.80
C LYS A 307 -6.04 -6.28 -20.58
N THR A 308 -6.77 -7.23 -19.99
CA THR A 308 -6.35 -7.95 -18.76
C THR A 308 -5.09 -8.79 -19.02
N VAL A 309 -4.98 -9.43 -20.18
CA VAL A 309 -3.77 -10.18 -20.58
C VAL A 309 -2.57 -9.25 -20.80
N ILE A 310 -2.76 -8.15 -21.53
CA ILE A 310 -1.70 -7.17 -21.79
C ILE A 310 -1.18 -6.55 -20.49
N GLU A 311 -2.09 -6.18 -19.58
CA GLU A 311 -1.74 -5.67 -18.25
C GLU A 311 -0.99 -6.73 -17.42
N ALA A 312 -1.34 -8.01 -17.54
CA ALA A 312 -0.61 -9.10 -16.89
C ALA A 312 0.82 -9.27 -17.42
N ILE A 313 1.03 -9.19 -18.73
CA ILE A 313 2.38 -9.22 -19.33
C ILE A 313 3.22 -8.03 -18.87
N SER A 314 2.64 -6.82 -18.83
CA SER A 314 3.37 -5.65 -18.34
C SER A 314 3.72 -5.80 -16.86
N ARG A 315 2.75 -6.26 -16.05
CA ARG A 315 2.93 -6.47 -14.61
C ARG A 315 4.00 -7.50 -14.32
N ILE A 316 3.98 -8.67 -14.98
CA ILE A 316 4.93 -9.74 -14.67
C ILE A 316 6.37 -9.35 -14.99
N LYS A 317 6.59 -8.57 -16.06
CA LYS A 317 7.91 -8.00 -16.38
C LYS A 317 8.41 -7.10 -15.25
N GLN A 318 7.54 -6.24 -14.74
CA GLN A 318 7.86 -5.41 -13.57
C GLN A 318 8.14 -6.28 -12.33
N ARG A 319 7.41 -7.37 -12.11
CA ARG A 319 7.65 -8.27 -10.96
C ARG A 319 8.99 -8.99 -11.01
N ILE A 320 9.45 -9.35 -12.21
CA ILE A 320 10.77 -9.95 -12.40
C ILE A 320 11.86 -8.93 -12.01
N ASP A 321 11.78 -7.71 -12.54
CA ASP A 321 12.72 -6.63 -12.17
C ASP A 321 12.69 -6.32 -10.67
N GLU A 322 11.48 -6.22 -10.08
CA GLU A 322 11.32 -6.02 -8.65
C GLU A 322 11.94 -7.15 -7.80
N LYS A 323 11.85 -8.40 -8.26
CA LYS A 323 12.47 -9.56 -7.60
C LYS A 323 13.99 -9.50 -7.67
N ASP A 324 14.54 -9.18 -8.83
CA ASP A 324 15.99 -9.08 -9.02
C ASP A 324 16.59 -7.95 -8.17
N ARG A 325 15.90 -6.80 -8.11
CA ARG A 325 16.26 -5.70 -7.22
C ARG A 325 16.15 -6.09 -5.76
N LEU A 326 15.09 -6.79 -5.35
CA LEU A 326 14.93 -7.26 -3.98
C LEU A 326 16.06 -8.22 -3.58
N ASN A 327 16.43 -9.17 -4.44
CA ASN A 327 17.55 -10.09 -4.20
C ASN A 327 18.86 -9.33 -4.03
N SER A 328 19.13 -8.36 -4.92
CA SER A 328 20.32 -7.49 -4.82
C SER A 328 20.33 -6.72 -3.49
N GLN A 329 19.17 -6.22 -3.09
CA GLN A 329 18.98 -5.53 -1.81
C GLN A 329 19.12 -6.45 -0.58
N MET A 330 19.02 -7.77 -0.73
CA MET A 330 19.19 -8.72 0.36
C MET A 330 20.63 -9.18 0.52
N GLU A 331 21.35 -9.35 -0.60
CA GLU A 331 22.75 -9.81 -0.61
C GLU A 331 23.74 -8.73 -0.15
N GLY A 332 23.36 -7.44 -0.27
CA GLY A 332 24.24 -6.30 -0.03
C GLY A 332 25.21 -6.11 -1.20
N GLU A 333 25.51 -4.86 -1.56
CA GLU A 333 26.61 -4.59 -2.51
C GLU A 333 27.91 -5.13 -1.90
N LYS A 334 28.47 -6.18 -2.52
CA LYS A 334 29.76 -6.76 -2.14
C LYS A 334 30.92 -5.79 -2.38
#